data_AF-A0A812J882-F1
#
_entry.id   AF-A0A812J882-F1
#
_cell.length_a   1.000
_cell.length_b   1.000
_cell.length_c   1.000
_cell.angle_alpha   90.00
_cell.angle_beta   90.00
_cell.angle_gamma   90.00
#
_symmetry.space_group_name_H-M   'P 1'
#
loop_
_entity.id
_entity.type
_entity.pdbx_description
1 polymer ?
#
loop_
_entity_poly.entity_id
_entity_poly.type
_entity_poly.pdbx_seq_one_letter_code
_entity_poly.pdbx_strand_id
1 'polypeptide(L)' 'MGAERDVFLHRNFVNSVPSVGDAVEFDLTVDAKGQPKATNAIIVNGKGAQKQAKGGRLVAGPSHMPASKGR' A
#
# COMPACT_ATOMS: atom_id res chain seq x y z
N MET A 1 0.90 34.15 -1.84
CA MET A 1 0.08 33.09 -2.45
C MET A 1 1.07 32.12 -3.10
N GLY A 2 1.32 30.97 -2.48
CA GLY A 2 2.20 29.97 -3.07
C GLY A 2 1.49 29.34 -4.26
N ALA A 3 2.09 29.40 -5.46
CA ALA A 3 1.54 28.70 -6.60
C ALA A 3 1.68 27.19 -6.36
N GLU A 4 0.56 26.47 -6.33
CA GLU A 4 0.60 25.02 -6.46
C GLU A 4 1.26 24.68 -7.79
N ARG A 5 2.22 23.76 -7.75
CA ARG A 5 2.96 23.28 -8.91
C ARG A 5 2.85 21.77 -8.97
N ASP A 6 2.54 21.27 -10.15
CA ASP A 6 2.53 19.84 -10.41
C ASP A 6 3.96 19.29 -10.43
N VAL A 7 4.13 18.11 -9.83
CA VAL A 7 5.39 17.38 -9.79
C VAL A 7 5.16 16.00 -10.42
N PHE A 8 5.96 15.65 -11.42
CA PHE A 8 5.81 14.37 -12.11
C PHE A 8 6.32 13.23 -11.23
N LEU A 9 5.48 12.21 -11.01
CA LEU A 9 5.86 10.97 -10.32
C LEU A 9 5.85 9.80 -11.32
N HIS A 10 7.03 9.25 -11.60
CA HIS A 10 7.15 8.05 -12.41
C HIS A 10 7.04 6.78 -11.56
N ARG A 11 6.42 5.72 -12.08
CA ARG A 11 6.18 4.45 -11.35
C ARG A 11 7.43 3.81 -10.74
N ASN A 12 8.61 4.05 -11.33
CA ASN A 12 9.88 3.48 -10.84
C ASN A 12 10.36 4.15 -9.54
N PHE A 13 9.77 5.27 -9.13
CA PHE A 13 10.13 6.01 -7.93
C PHE A 13 9.10 5.86 -6.80
N VAL A 14 8.16 4.92 -6.90
CA VAL A 14 7.16 4.65 -5.86
C VAL A 14 7.00 3.15 -5.67
N ASN A 15 6.84 2.73 -4.41
CA ASN A 15 6.73 1.31 -4.05
C ASN A 15 5.33 0.71 -4.27
N SER A 16 4.33 1.55 -4.53
CA SER A 16 2.91 1.19 -4.67
C SER A 16 2.19 2.26 -5.49
N VAL A 17 1.03 1.94 -6.06
CA VAL A 17 0.27 2.91 -6.86
C VAL A 17 -0.56 3.82 -5.94
N PRO A 18 -0.30 5.14 -5.88
CA PRO A 18 -1.10 6.05 -5.07
C PRO A 18 -2.51 6.21 -5.63
N SER A 19 -3.49 6.39 -4.75
CA SER A 19 -4.84 6.78 -5.12
C SER A 19 -5.02 8.29 -5.04
N VAL A 20 -6.01 8.83 -5.76
CA VAL A 20 -6.36 10.25 -5.65
C VAL A 20 -6.71 10.60 -4.21
N GLY A 21 -6.06 11.64 -3.68
CA GLY A 21 -6.24 12.10 -2.30
C GLY A 21 -5.33 11.42 -1.26
N ASP A 22 -4.48 10.47 -1.67
CA ASP A 22 -3.42 9.97 -0.80
C ASP A 22 -2.35 11.05 -0.58
N ALA A 23 -1.87 11.16 0.66
CA ALA A 23 -0.71 11.98 0.97
C ALA A 23 0.56 11.19 0.66
N VAL A 24 1.51 11.86 0.00
CA VAL A 24 2.81 11.29 -0.41
C VAL A 24 3.96 12.16 0.10
N GLU A 25 5.06 11.52 0.47
CA GLU A 25 6.33 12.17 0.80
C GLU A 25 7.37 11.74 -0.25
N PHE A 26 8.19 12.67 -0.72
CA PHE A 26 9.14 12.44 -1.81
C PHE A 26 10.27 13.47 -1.81
N ASP A 27 11.38 13.15 -2.46
CA ASP A 27 12.45 14.08 -2.80
C ASP A 27 12.09 14.84 -4.09
N LEU A 28 12.16 16.18 -4.05
CA LEU A 28 11.92 17.02 -5.23
C LEU A 28 13.22 17.21 -6.02
N THR A 29 13.19 16.84 -7.30
CA THR A 29 14.28 17.03 -8.26
C THR A 29 13.80 17.80 -9.49
N VAL A 30 14.74 18.34 -10.27
CA VAL A 30 14.47 18.95 -11.57
C VAL A 30 15.19 18.12 -12.63
N ASP A 31 14.48 17.71 -13.67
CA ASP A 31 15.10 16.92 -14.75
C ASP A 31 15.90 17.78 -15.74
N ALA A 32 16.53 17.13 -16.73
CA ALA A 32 17.33 17.82 -17.74
C ALA A 32 16.53 18.79 -18.62
N LYS A 33 15.19 18.71 -18.61
CA LYS A 33 14.28 19.61 -19.33
C LYS A 33 13.72 20.72 -18.42
N GLY A 34 14.16 20.80 -17.17
CA GLY A 34 13.68 21.78 -16.21
C GLY A 34 12.35 21.42 -15.56
N GLN A 35 11.86 20.18 -15.71
CA GLN A 35 10.56 19.77 -15.16
C GLN A 35 10.69 19.24 -13.73
N PRO A 36 9.81 19.68 -12.80
CA PRO A 36 9.76 19.13 -11.44
C PRO A 36 9.40 17.64 -11.44
N LYS A 37 10.19 16.82 -10.74
CA LYS A 37 10.01 15.38 -10.65
C LYS A 37 10.19 14.89 -9.21
N ALA A 38 9.32 13.98 -8.80
CA ALA A 38 9.39 13.29 -7.52
C ALA A 38 10.27 12.04 -7.63
N THR A 39 11.14 11.84 -6.64
CA THR A 39 11.95 10.63 -6.45
C THR A 39 11.78 10.08 -5.03
N ASN A 40 12.07 8.79 -4.83
CA ASN A 40 11.97 8.13 -3.51
C ASN A 40 10.60 8.31 -2.83
N ALA A 41 9.52 8.24 -3.59
CA ALA A 41 8.18 8.53 -3.10
C ALA A 41 7.62 7.40 -2.23
N ILE A 42 7.01 7.78 -1.11
CA ILE A 42 6.29 6.89 -0.19
C ILE A 42 4.89 7.45 0.10
N ILE A 43 3.90 6.56 0.28
CA ILE A 43 2.55 6.95 0.67
C ILE A 43 2.51 7.04 2.20
N VAL A 44 2.25 8.23 2.75
CA VAL A 44 2.27 8.49 4.20
C VAL A 44 0.91 8.34 4.86
N ASN A 45 -0.18 8.47 4.11
CA ASN A 45 -1.53 8.29 4.63
C ASN A 45 -2.44 7.68 3.56
N GLY A 46 -2.15 6.43 3.22
CA GLY A 46 -2.91 5.70 2.21
C GLY A 46 -4.28 5.32 2.75
N LYS A 47 -5.35 5.94 2.23
CA LYS A 47 -6.72 5.48 2.53
C LYS A 47 -7.01 4.10 1.90
N GLY A 48 -6.08 3.57 1.10
CA GLY A 48 -6.24 2.34 0.31
C GLY A 48 -5.44 1.11 0.72
N ALA A 49 -4.70 1.10 1.85
CA ALA A 49 -3.84 -0.04 2.20
C ALA A 49 -3.99 -0.54 3.65
N GLN A 50 -5.20 -0.94 4.03
CA GLN A 50 -5.40 -1.88 5.14
C GLN A 50 -6.22 -3.09 4.69
N LYS A 51 -5.61 -3.95 3.87
CA LYS A 51 -5.93 -5.38 3.88
C LYS A 51 -4.63 -6.16 4.01
N GLN A 52 -4.10 -6.09 5.24
CA GLN A 52 -3.15 -7.08 5.72
C GLN A 52 -3.88 -8.43 5.75
N ALA A 53 -3.72 -9.23 4.71
CA ALA A 53 -4.13 -10.63 4.71
C ALA A 53 -3.20 -11.42 5.64
N LYS A 54 -3.35 -11.24 6.96
CA LYS A 54 -2.97 -12.29 7.91
C LYS A 54 -3.99 -13.39 7.73
N GLY A 55 -3.65 -14.37 6.91
CA GLY A 55 -4.34 -15.65 6.80
C GLY A 55 -4.30 -16.40 8.14
N GLY A 56 -5.05 -15.90 9.11
CA GLY A 56 -5.36 -16.63 10.34
C GLY A 56 -6.45 -17.64 10.02
N ARG A 57 -6.06 -18.87 9.68
CA ARG A 57 -6.93 -20.02 9.88
C ARG A 57 -6.27 -21.00 10.83
N LEU A 58 -6.22 -20.60 12.10
CA LEU A 58 -6.05 -21.52 13.22
C LEU A 58 -7.45 -21.97 13.65
N VAL A 59 -8.03 -22.94 12.95
CA VAL A 59 -9.10 -23.79 13.51
C VAL A 59 -8.87 -25.23 13.09
N ALA A 60 -8.05 -25.93 13.87
CA ALA A 60 -8.21 -27.37 14.05
C ALA A 60 -8.45 -27.58 15.54
N GLY A 61 -9.69 -27.33 15.96
CA GLY A 61 -10.20 -27.77 17.26
C GLY A 61 -10.24 -29.31 17.33
N PRO A 62 -10.30 -29.86 18.54
CA PRO A 62 -9.67 -31.13 18.89
C PRO A 62 -10.28 -32.35 18.21
N SER A 63 -9.41 -33.26 17.76
CA SER A 63 -9.75 -34.65 17.41
C SER A 63 -10.37 -35.34 18.63
N HIS A 64 -11.70 -35.34 18.72
CA HIS A 64 -12.43 -36.22 19.62
C HIS A 64 -13.80 -36.56 19.01
N MET A 65 -13.83 -37.57 18.13
CA MET A 65 -15.07 -38.27 17.79
C MET A 65 -15.19 -39.51 18.68
N PRO A 66 -16.17 -39.57 19.60
CA PRO A 66 -16.50 -40.79 20.32
C PRO A 66 -17.36 -41.74 19.46
N ALA A 67 -16.99 -43.02 19.52
CA ALA A 67 -17.73 -44.26 19.23
C ALA A 67 -19.05 -44.21 18.42
N SER A 68 -19.04 -44.87 17.27
CA SER A 68 -20.24 -45.31 16.56
C SER A 68 -20.97 -46.44 17.32
N LYS A 69 -22.24 -46.21 17.67
CA LYS A 69 -23.21 -47.24 18.08
C LYS A 69 -23.96 -47.78 16.85
N GLY A 70 -24.08 -49.11 16.77
CA GLY A 70 -25.32 -49.80 16.39
C GLY A 70 -25.56 -50.09 14.91
N ARG A 71 -25.43 -51.37 14.56
CA ARG A 71 -26.50 -52.16 13.92
C ARG A 71 -26.56 -53.52 14.59
#